data_AF-A0AA42HLH2-F1
#
_entry.id   AF-A0AA42HLH2-F1
#
_cell.length_a   1.000
_cell.length_b   1.000
_cell.length_c   1.000
_cell.angle_alpha   90.00
_cell.angle_beta   90.00
_cell.angle_gamma   90.00
#
_symmetry.space_group_name_H-M   'P 1'
#
loop_
_entity.id
_entity.type
_entity.pdbx_description
1 polymer ?
#
loop_
_entity_poly.entity_id
_entity_poly.type
_entity_poly.pdbx_seq_one_letter_code
_entity_poly.pdbx_strand_id
1 'polypeptide(L)'
;MPTEVAADVRYLIRTEIDADILCRLLNQFALQGHVPAEVEASRREDWLDIALRVNTLPRYRAEVIAQRMRGMVSVCSVDLHVGADAFVLSAT
;
A
#
# COMPACT_ATOMS: atom_id res chain seq x y z
N MET A 1 -18.63 -7.02 20.81
CA MET A 1 -17.28 -6.90 20.22
C MET A 1 -17.49 -6.90 18.71
N PRO A 2 -17.30 -5.79 17.98
CA PRO A 2 -17.38 -5.87 16.52
C PRO A 2 -16.20 -6.70 16.05
N THR A 3 -16.49 -7.83 15.42
CA THR A 3 -15.53 -8.71 14.78
C THR A 3 -14.92 -7.92 13.62
N GLU A 4 -13.75 -7.31 13.84
CA GLU A 4 -12.97 -6.73 12.74
C GLU A 4 -12.52 -7.90 11.86
N VAL A 5 -13.35 -8.19 10.86
CA VAL A 5 -13.09 -9.22 9.86
C VAL A 5 -11.81 -8.81 9.13
N ALA A 6 -10.80 -9.67 9.15
CA ALA A 6 -9.60 -9.47 8.35
C ALA A 6 -10.03 -9.33 6.88
N ALA A 7 -9.76 -8.16 6.29
CA ALA A 7 -10.16 -7.84 4.94
C ALA A 7 -8.94 -7.91 4.01
N ASP A 8 -9.20 -8.19 2.74
CA ASP A 8 -8.21 -7.93 1.69
C ASP A 8 -8.12 -6.42 1.49
N VAL A 9 -6.92 -5.89 1.71
CA VAL A 9 -6.61 -4.48 1.61
C VAL A 9 -5.56 -4.31 0.53
N ARG A 10 -5.83 -3.44 -0.43
CA ARG A 10 -4.88 -3.03 -1.45
C ARG A 10 -4.51 -1.56 -1.26
N TYR A 11 -3.21 -1.31 -1.14
CA TYR A 11 -2.59 0.01 -1.16
C TYR A 11 -2.12 0.29 -2.57
N LEU A 12 -2.54 1.40 -3.15
CA LEU A 12 -1.99 1.93 -4.39
C LEU A 12 -1.22 3.20 -4.01
N ILE A 13 0.07 3.19 -4.24
CA ILE A 13 0.99 4.22 -3.77
C ILE A 13 1.68 4.77 -4.99
N ARG A 14 1.59 6.08 -5.19
CA ARG A 14 2.37 6.79 -6.19
C ARG A 14 3.47 7.57 -5.50
N THR A 15 4.71 7.32 -5.88
CA THR A 15 5.88 7.99 -5.31
C THR A 15 6.75 8.58 -6.41
N GLU A 16 7.60 9.52 -6.04
CA GLU A 16 8.75 9.87 -6.87
C GLU A 16 9.70 8.67 -6.98
N ILE A 17 10.50 8.64 -8.05
CA ILE A 17 11.49 7.58 -8.28
C ILE A 17 12.66 7.80 -7.33
N ASP A 18 12.66 7.06 -6.23
CA ASP A 18 13.77 7.01 -5.28
C ASP A 18 14.23 5.55 -5.13
N ALA A 19 15.55 5.34 -5.00
CA ALA A 19 16.13 4.01 -4.89
C ALA A 19 15.77 3.30 -3.57
N ASP A 20 15.50 4.06 -2.49
CA ASP A 20 15.20 3.49 -1.16
C ASP A 20 13.69 3.33 -0.89
N ILE A 21 12.82 3.90 -1.74
CA ILE A 21 11.39 4.03 -1.42
C ILE A 21 10.68 2.69 -1.24
N LEU A 22 10.98 1.70 -2.10
CA LEU A 22 10.40 0.37 -2.02
C LEU A 22 10.81 -0.31 -0.71
N CYS A 23 12.11 -0.26 -0.39
CA CYS A 23 12.64 -0.81 0.86
C CYS A 23 12.05 -0.11 2.08
N ARG A 24 11.92 1.21 2.05
CA ARG A 24 11.36 2.01 3.15
C ARG A 24 9.87 1.71 3.38
N LEU A 25 9.10 1.55 2.30
CA LEU A 25 7.69 1.14 2.37
C LEU A 25 7.57 -0.26 2.96
N LEU A 26 8.29 -1.25 2.41
CA LEU A 26 8.28 -2.63 2.90
C LEU A 26 8.75 -2.71 4.36
N ASN A 27 9.74 -1.90 4.74
CA ASN A 27 10.22 -1.83 6.11
C ASN A 27 9.13 -1.37 7.09
N GLN A 28 8.22 -0.47 6.70
CA GLN A 28 7.10 -0.09 7.57
C GLN A 28 6.17 -1.26 7.90
N PHE A 29 5.96 -2.16 6.95
CA PHE A 29 5.17 -3.38 7.17
C PHE A 29 5.96 -4.40 8.01
N ALA A 30 7.24 -4.59 7.70
CA ALA A 30 8.13 -5.49 8.44
C ALA A 30 8.23 -5.11 9.93
N LEU A 31 8.38 -3.82 10.24
CA LEU A 31 8.42 -3.31 11.63
C LEU A 31 7.13 -3.56 12.41
N GLN A 32 6.00 -3.71 11.70
CA GLN A 32 4.70 -4.01 12.30
C GLN A 32 4.37 -5.51 12.30
N GLY A 33 5.28 -6.35 11.78
CA GLY A 33 5.07 -7.80 11.65
C GLY A 33 4.01 -8.16 10.60
N HIS A 34 3.71 -7.25 9.69
CA HIS A 34 2.75 -7.48 8.61
C HIS A 34 3.51 -7.87 7.34
N VAL A 35 3.15 -9.01 6.75
CA VAL A 35 3.72 -9.47 5.48
C VAL A 35 2.69 -9.19 4.39
N PRO A 36 2.98 -8.32 3.41
CA PRO A 36 2.09 -8.15 2.27
C PRO A 36 2.04 -9.46 1.47
N ALA A 37 0.84 -9.83 1.02
CA ALA A 37 0.63 -11.02 0.21
C ALA A 37 1.13 -10.82 -1.23
N GLU A 38 0.97 -9.61 -1.77
CA GLU A 38 1.49 -9.24 -3.08
C GLU A 38 2.08 -7.83 -3.02
N VAL A 39 3.15 -7.63 -3.78
CA VAL A 39 3.81 -6.34 -3.98
C VAL A 39 4.13 -6.22 -5.46
N GLU A 40 3.58 -5.19 -6.09
CA GLU A 40 3.85 -4.84 -7.48
C GLU A 40 4.46 -3.44 -7.49
N ALA A 41 5.52 -3.26 -8.26
CA ALA A 41 6.15 -1.96 -8.45
C ALA A 41 6.39 -1.75 -9.93
N SER A 42 5.79 -0.68 -10.46
CA SER A 42 5.84 -0.29 -11.86
C SER A 42 6.44 1.10 -11.96
N ARG A 43 7.63 1.19 -12.54
CA ARG A 43 8.23 2.48 -12.87
C ARG A 43 7.55 3.05 -14.13
N ARG A 44 7.01 4.26 -14.00
CA ARG A 44 6.57 5.14 -15.10
C ARG A 44 7.63 6.22 -15.31
N GLU A 45 7.52 7.01 -16.38
CA GLU A 45 8.54 8.00 -16.77
C GLU A 45 9.07 8.84 -15.60
N ASP A 46 8.18 9.49 -14.85
CA ASP A 46 8.54 10.38 -13.74
C ASP A 46 8.18 9.82 -12.35
N TRP A 47 7.47 8.69 -12.28
CA TRP A 47 6.87 8.18 -11.04
C TRP A 47 7.12 6.69 -10.85
N LEU A 48 7.03 6.25 -9.61
CA LEU A 48 6.97 4.84 -9.24
C LEU A 48 5.58 4.54 -8.68
N ASP A 49 4.81 3.75 -9.41
CA ASP A 49 3.52 3.23 -8.93
C ASP A 49 3.77 1.90 -8.22
N ILE A 50 3.32 1.78 -6.98
CA ILE A 50 3.51 0.61 -6.13
C ILE A 50 2.15 0.15 -5.63
N ALA A 51 1.79 -1.09 -5.91
CA ALA A 51 0.60 -1.72 -5.36
C ALA A 51 1.01 -2.77 -4.31
N LEU A 52 0.45 -2.70 -3.11
CA LEU A 52 0.64 -3.72 -2.08
C LEU A 52 -0.69 -4.29 -1.64
N ARG A 53 -0.80 -5.63 -1.54
CA ARG A 53 -1.97 -6.32 -1.02
C ARG A 53 -1.67 -6.94 0.34
N VAL A 54 -2.57 -6.78 1.30
CA VAL A 54 -2.47 -7.32 2.66
C VAL A 54 -3.80 -7.94 3.06
N ASN A 55 -3.80 -9.23 3.39
CA ASN A 55 -5.01 -10.04 3.59
C ASN A 55 -5.39 -10.20 5.07
N THR A 56 -4.55 -9.67 5.97
CA THR A 56 -4.60 -9.96 7.41
C THR A 56 -4.83 -8.70 8.24
N LEU A 57 -5.28 -7.61 7.63
CA LEU A 57 -5.31 -6.31 8.28
C LEU A 57 -6.74 -5.81 8.53
N PRO A 58 -7.06 -5.36 9.77
CA PRO A 58 -8.29 -4.63 10.02
C PRO A 58 -8.30 -3.31 9.25
N ARG A 59 -9.47 -2.87 8.78
CA ARG A 59 -9.63 -1.63 8.03
C ARG A 59 -9.05 -0.41 8.77
N TYR A 60 -9.26 -0.30 10.08
CA TYR A 60 -8.76 0.83 10.85
C TYR A 60 -7.23 0.87 10.86
N ARG A 61 -6.57 -0.28 11.09
CA ARG A 61 -5.10 -0.36 10.97
C ARG A 61 -4.64 -0.02 9.56
N ALA A 62 -5.43 -0.41 8.56
CA ALA A 62 -5.06 -0.20 7.19
C ALA A 62 -5.03 1.28 6.82
N GLU A 63 -6.03 2.03 7.29
CA GLU A 63 -6.11 3.48 7.17
C GLU A 63 -4.98 4.18 7.92
N VAL A 64 -4.62 3.72 9.13
CA VAL A 64 -3.49 4.28 9.89
C VAL A 64 -2.17 4.09 9.14
N ILE A 65 -1.93 2.92 8.54
CA ILE A 65 -0.75 2.65 7.71
C ILE A 65 -0.75 3.53 6.47
N ALA A 66 -1.88 3.64 5.76
CA ALA A 66 -2.01 4.51 4.59
C ALA A 66 -1.69 5.97 4.94
N GLN A 67 -2.19 6.45 6.09
CA GLN A 67 -1.93 7.80 6.54
C GLN A 67 -0.45 8.03 6.88
N ARG A 68 0.24 7.04 7.46
CA ARG A 68 1.69 7.12 7.68
C ARG A 68 2.47 7.20 6.37
N MET A 69 2.06 6.46 5.34
CA MET A 69 2.69 6.52 4.02
C MET A 69 2.51 7.87 3.36
N ARG A 70 1.31 8.48 3.46
CA ARG A 70 1.07 9.85 2.96
C ARG A 70 1.95 10.91 3.63
N GLY A 71 2.48 10.63 4.83
CA GLY A 71 3.42 11.50 5.52
C GLY A 71 4.87 11.37 5.06
N MET A 72 5.19 10.42 4.18
CA MET A 72 6.54 10.28 3.63
C MET A 72 6.76 11.30 2.52
N VAL A 73 7.88 12.02 2.58
CA VAL A 73 8.23 13.09 1.63
C VAL A 73 8.19 12.64 0.17
N SER A 74 8.62 11.41 -0.12
CA SER A 74 8.66 10.88 -1.49
C SER A 74 7.31 10.34 -2.01
N VAL A 75 6.27 10.30 -1.17
CA VAL A 75 4.97 9.71 -1.53
C VAL A 75 4.03 10.82 -2.00
N CYS A 76 3.67 10.80 -3.28
CA CYS A 76 2.77 11.78 -3.89
C CYS A 76 1.30 11.49 -3.57
N SER A 77 0.90 10.22 -3.58
CA SER A 77 -0.48 9.81 -3.30
C SER A 77 -0.53 8.37 -2.77
N VAL A 78 -1.53 8.11 -1.92
CA VAL A 78 -1.83 6.77 -1.40
C VAL A 78 -3.33 6.58 -1.44
N ASP A 79 -3.78 5.62 -2.22
CA ASP A 79 -5.16 5.16 -2.28
C ASP A 79 -5.27 3.82 -1.54
N LEU A 80 -6.29 3.72 -0.70
CA LEU A 80 -6.56 2.53 0.10
C LEU A 80 -7.87 1.91 -0.35
N HIS A 81 -7.79 0.72 -0.91
CA HIS A 81 -8.94 -0.06 -1.36
C HIS A 81 -9.15 -1.20 -0.38
N VAL A 82 -10.28 -1.17 0.33
CA VAL A 82 -10.68 -2.23 1.26
C VAL A 82 -11.88 -2.94 0.64
N GLY A 83 -11.69 -4.16 0.16
CA GLY A 83 -12.77 -4.88 -0.49
C GLY A 83 -12.29 -6.11 -1.26
N ALA A 84 -13.02 -7.21 -1.10
CA ALA A 84 -12.92 -8.37 -1.96
C ALA A 84 -13.24 -7.94 -3.40
N ASP A 85 -12.19 -7.81 -4.20
CA ASP A 85 -12.22 -7.46 -5.61
C ASP A 85 -12.45 -5.97 -5.95
N ALA A 86 -11.38 -5.31 -6.39
CA ALA A 86 -11.45 -4.28 -7.41
C ALA A 86 -10.06 -4.17 -8.07
N PHE A 87 -9.83 -5.07 -9.00
CA PHE A 87 -8.83 -4.92 -10.04
C PHE A 87 -9.29 -3.79 -10.97
N VAL A 88 -8.54 -2.70 -11.02
CA VAL A 88 -8.56 -1.79 -12.17
C VAL A 88 -7.12 -1.56 -12.59
N LEU A 89 -6.60 -2.50 -13.37
CA LEU A 89 -5.60 -2.19 -14.38
C LEU A 89 -6.24 -1.18 -15.35
N SER A 90 -5.95 0.10 -15.17
CA SER A 90 -6.04 1.07 -16.26
C SER A 90 -4.64 1.32 -16.78
N ALA A 91 -4.21 0.43 -17.67
CA ALA A 91 -3.17 0.71 -18.64
C ALA A 91 -3.83 1.25 -19.91
N THR A 92 -3.54 2.50 -20.25
CA THR A 92 -3.58 3.05 -21.61
C THR A 92 -2.65 4.25 -21.63
#